data_AF-A0A6B3FZV5-F1
#
_entry.id   AF-A0A6B3FZV5-F1
#
_cell.length_a   1.000
_cell.length_b   1.000
_cell.length_c   1.000
_cell.angle_alpha   90.00
_cell.angle_beta   90.00
_cell.angle_gamma   90.00
#
_symmetry.space_group_name_H-M   'P 1'
#
loop_
_entity.id
_entity.type
_entity.pdbx_description
1 polymer ?
#
loop_
_entity_poly.entity_id
_entity_poly.type
_entity_poly.pdbx_seq_one_letter_code
_entity_poly.pdbx_strand_id
1 'polypeptide(L)'
;QRLDDQRTELENSSDQAEEARKQTLEKERQLGILAGTVAAQGPGITLTITDPARAVAPDMLLDAIQELRAAGAEAIEVNGVRVVANTYFSGDAGDVQVDGKKIEAPYEFAVIGKPQDLEPALNIPGGVVQTLEKEQA
;
A
#
# COMPACT_ATOMS: atom_id res chain seq x y z
N GLN A 1 -40.89 25.02 29.17
CA GLN A 1 -40.84 25.66 27.84
C GLN A 1 -39.46 26.25 27.59
N ARG A 2 -39.10 27.48 28.02
CA ARG A 2 -37.77 28.05 27.68
C ARG A 2 -36.55 27.17 28.06
N LEU A 3 -36.61 26.43 29.16
CA LEU A 3 -35.56 25.51 29.59
C LEU A 3 -35.50 24.20 28.76
N ASP A 4 -36.63 23.73 28.27
CA ASP A 4 -36.72 22.52 27.42
C ASP A 4 -36.19 22.83 26.02
N ASP A 5 -36.51 24.02 25.51
CA ASP A 5 -36.01 24.53 24.23
C ASP A 5 -34.49 24.68 24.27
N GLN A 6 -33.94 25.26 25.35
CA GLN A 6 -32.50 25.40 25.56
C GLN A 6 -31.79 24.05 25.68
N ARG A 7 -32.40 23.07 26.37
CA ARG A 7 -31.86 21.71 26.44
C ARG A 7 -31.79 21.05 25.07
N THR A 8 -32.88 21.13 24.32
CA THR A 8 -32.98 20.56 22.97
C THR A 8 -31.96 21.22 22.02
N GLU A 9 -31.78 22.53 22.11
CA GLU A 9 -30.79 23.26 21.31
C GLU A 9 -29.34 22.86 21.66
N LEU A 10 -29.03 22.70 22.95
CA LEU A 10 -27.72 22.24 23.40
C LEU A 10 -27.43 20.79 23.00
N GLU A 11 -28.40 19.89 23.12
CA GLU A 11 -28.28 18.49 22.69
C GLU A 11 -28.01 18.42 21.18
N ASN A 12 -28.80 19.11 20.36
CA ASN A 12 -28.59 19.17 18.91
C ASN A 12 -27.22 19.75 18.53
N SER A 13 -26.78 20.82 19.21
CA SER A 13 -25.46 21.41 18.95
C SER A 13 -24.32 20.47 19.37
N SER A 14 -24.49 19.71 20.45
CA SER A 14 -23.53 18.72 20.91
C SER A 14 -23.41 17.57 19.92
N ASP A 15 -24.54 17.05 19.45
CA ASP A 15 -24.59 15.96 18.46
C ASP A 15 -23.93 16.39 17.14
N GLN A 16 -24.23 17.59 16.65
CA GLN A 16 -23.58 18.14 15.46
C GLN A 16 -22.06 18.29 15.62
N ALA A 17 -21.61 18.74 16.79
CA ALA A 17 -20.19 18.87 17.08
C ALA A 17 -19.50 17.50 17.16
N GLU A 18 -20.17 16.49 17.70
CA GLU A 18 -19.64 15.13 17.76
C GLU A 18 -19.52 14.50 16.37
N GLU A 19 -20.55 14.64 15.53
CA GLU A 19 -20.54 14.14 14.16
C GLU A 19 -19.47 14.82 13.30
N ALA A 20 -19.31 16.15 13.42
CA ALA A 20 -18.24 16.88 12.75
C ALA A 20 -16.84 16.39 13.15
N ARG A 21 -16.63 16.04 14.43
CA ARG A 21 -15.37 15.45 14.90
C ARG A 21 -15.15 14.05 14.34
N LYS A 22 -16.17 13.19 14.33
CA LYS A 22 -16.08 11.84 13.74
C LYS A 22 -15.68 11.90 12.26
N GLN A 23 -16.33 12.77 11.49
CA GLN A 23 -16.00 12.98 10.08
C GLN A 23 -14.57 13.49 9.87
N THR A 24 -14.10 14.38 10.75
CA THR A 24 -12.73 14.90 10.69
C THR A 24 -11.71 13.79 10.94
N LEU A 25 -11.91 12.97 11.97
CA LEU A 25 -11.04 11.84 12.30
C LEU A 25 -11.01 10.78 11.19
N GLU A 26 -12.17 10.48 10.59
CA GLU A 26 -12.24 9.55 9.48
C GLU A 26 -11.48 10.08 8.25
N LYS A 27 -11.65 11.37 7.94
CA LYS A 27 -10.92 12.00 6.84
C LYS A 27 -9.41 12.03 7.09
N GLU A 28 -8.99 12.33 8.31
CA GLU A 28 -7.58 12.28 8.71
C GLU A 28 -7.00 10.88 8.52
N ARG A 29 -7.73 9.84 8.94
CA ARG A 29 -7.34 8.44 8.73
C ARG A 29 -7.22 8.11 7.25
N GLN A 30 -8.20 8.49 6.41
CA GLN A 30 -8.18 8.23 4.98
C GLN A 30 -6.99 8.90 4.29
N LEU A 31 -6.72 10.17 4.62
CA LEU A 31 -5.54 10.88 4.12
C LEU A 31 -4.24 10.25 4.62
N GLY A 32 -4.21 9.78 5.87
CA GLY A 32 -3.06 9.07 6.41
C GLY A 32 -2.79 7.75 5.68
N ILE A 33 -3.83 7.01 5.29
CA ILE A 33 -3.69 5.78 4.49
C ILE A 33 -3.13 6.13 3.11
N LEU A 34 -3.69 7.15 2.45
CA LEU A 34 -3.23 7.60 1.14
C LEU A 34 -1.77 8.08 1.18
N ALA A 35 -1.39 8.82 2.23
CA ALA A 35 -0.04 9.31 2.45
C ALA A 35 0.93 8.24 2.98
N GLY A 36 0.43 7.04 3.29
CA GLY A 36 1.24 5.96 3.88
C GLY A 36 1.72 6.23 5.31
N THR A 37 1.14 7.20 6.03
CA THR A 37 1.55 7.58 7.40
C THR A 37 0.84 6.79 8.49
N VAL A 38 -0.22 6.05 8.16
CA VAL A 38 -0.92 5.16 9.09
C VAL A 38 -1.07 3.76 8.50
N ALA A 39 -1.26 2.78 9.38
CA ALA A 39 -1.51 1.39 9.00
C ALA A 39 -2.85 1.26 8.26
N ALA A 40 -2.86 0.41 7.23
CA ALA A 40 -4.04 0.03 6.48
C ALA A 40 -4.26 -1.48 6.62
N GLN A 41 -5.51 -1.92 6.52
CA GLN A 41 -5.91 -3.32 6.62
C GLN A 41 -7.03 -3.59 5.64
N GLY A 42 -6.98 -4.74 4.97
CA GLY A 42 -7.96 -5.12 3.96
C GLY A 42 -7.61 -6.48 3.35
N PRO A 43 -8.46 -7.01 2.45
CA PRO A 43 -8.11 -8.18 1.66
C PRO A 43 -6.89 -7.89 0.79
N GLY A 44 -6.17 -8.93 0.42
CA GLY A 44 -4.90 -8.74 -0.26
C GLY A 44 -4.14 -10.03 -0.51
N ILE A 45 -2.90 -9.87 -0.97
CA ILE A 45 -1.96 -10.96 -1.22
C ILE A 45 -0.61 -10.63 -0.58
N THR A 46 0.17 -11.68 -0.31
CA THR A 46 1.60 -11.58 -0.02
C THR A 46 2.35 -12.14 -1.23
N LEU A 47 3.15 -11.31 -1.88
CA LEU A 47 4.04 -11.73 -2.95
C LEU A 47 5.46 -11.84 -2.40
N THR A 48 6.07 -13.02 -2.54
CA THR A 48 7.44 -13.28 -2.10
C THR A 48 8.31 -13.55 -3.32
N ILE A 49 9.37 -12.76 -3.49
CA ILE A 49 10.38 -12.97 -4.52
C ILE A 49 11.64 -13.48 -3.84
N THR A 50 11.93 -14.77 -3.99
CA THR A 50 13.23 -15.32 -3.62
C THR A 50 14.25 -14.90 -4.65
N ASP A 51 15.48 -14.53 -4.26
CA ASP A 51 16.54 -14.10 -5.17
C ASP A 51 17.89 -14.77 -4.82
N PRO A 52 17.98 -16.11 -4.95
CA PRO A 52 19.20 -16.83 -4.60
C PRO A 52 20.38 -16.47 -5.51
N ALA A 53 20.11 -16.08 -6.76
CA ALA A 53 21.11 -15.67 -7.74
C ALA A 53 21.60 -14.22 -7.55
N ARG A 54 20.93 -13.43 -6.69
CA ARG A 54 21.17 -11.98 -6.53
C ARG A 54 21.03 -11.22 -7.85
N ALA A 55 20.08 -11.63 -8.67
CA ALA A 55 19.84 -11.10 -10.01
C ALA A 55 18.76 -10.02 -10.04
N VAL A 56 17.96 -9.89 -8.97
CA VAL A 56 16.85 -8.94 -8.95
C VAL A 56 17.37 -7.51 -8.85
N ALA A 57 17.10 -6.73 -9.89
CA ALA A 57 17.48 -5.33 -10.01
C ALA A 57 16.33 -4.38 -9.58
N PRO A 58 16.63 -3.10 -9.27
CA PRO A 58 15.64 -2.15 -8.77
C PRO A 58 14.45 -1.90 -9.71
N ASP A 59 14.69 -1.91 -11.03
CA ASP A 59 13.66 -1.75 -12.07
C ASP A 59 12.67 -2.91 -12.10
N MET A 60 13.12 -4.15 -11.86
CA MET A 60 12.24 -5.32 -11.79
C MET A 60 11.24 -5.23 -10.63
N LEU A 61 11.67 -4.74 -9.47
CA LEU A 61 10.78 -4.54 -8.32
C LEU A 61 9.82 -3.35 -8.55
N LEU A 62 10.29 -2.31 -9.25
CA LEU A 62 9.42 -1.21 -9.67
C LEU A 62 8.33 -1.73 -10.61
N ASP A 63 8.67 -2.55 -11.61
CA ASP A 63 7.69 -3.13 -12.53
C ASP A 63 6.64 -3.96 -11.77
N ALA A 64 7.03 -4.74 -10.76
CA ALA A 64 6.09 -5.47 -9.90
C ALA A 64 5.05 -4.52 -9.25
N ILE A 65 5.51 -3.40 -8.71
CA ILE A 65 4.64 -2.39 -8.10
C ILE A 65 3.72 -1.75 -9.14
N GLN A 66 4.22 -1.50 -10.34
CA GLN A 66 3.43 -0.88 -11.41
C GLN A 66 2.31 -1.82 -11.88
N GLU A 67 2.59 -3.11 -12.01
CA GLU A 67 1.57 -4.13 -12.32
C GLU A 67 0.52 -4.24 -11.20
N LEU A 68 0.95 -4.28 -9.94
CA LEU A 68 0.03 -4.31 -8.79
C LEU A 68 -0.88 -3.07 -8.76
N ARG A 69 -0.32 -1.88 -9.04
CA ARG A 69 -1.10 -0.63 -9.15
C ARG A 69 -2.10 -0.70 -10.29
N ALA A 70 -1.70 -1.19 -11.46
CA ALA A 70 -2.58 -1.37 -12.60
C ALA A 70 -3.73 -2.34 -12.30
N ALA A 71 -3.46 -3.37 -11.48
CA ALA A 71 -4.42 -4.35 -11.01
C ALA A 71 -5.36 -3.86 -9.88
N GLY A 72 -5.18 -2.62 -9.41
CA GLY A 72 -6.02 -2.02 -8.37
C GLY A 72 -5.54 -2.26 -6.94
N ALA A 73 -4.24 -2.44 -6.72
CA ALA A 73 -3.67 -2.38 -5.38
C ALA A 73 -3.94 -1.01 -4.72
N GLU A 74 -4.47 -1.03 -3.51
CA GLU A 74 -4.84 0.14 -2.72
C GLU A 74 -3.73 0.55 -1.74
N ALA A 75 -2.95 -0.42 -1.26
CA ALA A 75 -1.74 -0.18 -0.47
C ALA A 75 -0.70 -1.27 -0.75
N ILE A 76 0.57 -0.88 -0.79
CA ILE A 76 1.69 -1.79 -1.01
C ILE A 76 2.78 -1.46 0.02
N GLU A 77 3.35 -2.49 0.62
CA GLU A 77 4.55 -2.42 1.44
C GLU A 77 5.56 -3.44 0.91
N VAL A 78 6.84 -3.05 0.82
CA VAL A 78 7.94 -3.96 0.46
C VAL A 78 8.97 -3.99 1.58
N ASN A 79 9.20 -5.16 2.18
CA ASN A 79 10.15 -5.35 3.29
C ASN A 79 10.02 -4.29 4.40
N GLY A 80 8.79 -3.92 4.79
CA GLY A 80 8.55 -2.90 5.81
C GLY A 80 8.59 -1.45 5.33
N VAL A 81 8.82 -1.21 4.04
CA VAL A 81 8.79 0.14 3.44
C VAL A 81 7.45 0.35 2.73
N ARG A 82 6.64 1.28 3.25
CA ARG A 82 5.37 1.68 2.65
C ARG A 82 5.62 2.37 1.31
N VAL A 83 5.04 1.83 0.24
CA VAL A 83 5.11 2.39 -1.10
C VAL A 83 4.04 3.47 -1.25
N VAL A 84 4.49 4.68 -1.62
CA VAL A 84 3.64 5.84 -1.91
C VAL A 84 3.99 6.42 -3.29
N ALA A 85 3.36 7.54 -3.66
CA ALA A 85 3.47 8.10 -5.00
C ALA A 85 4.91 8.47 -5.41
N ASN A 86 5.73 8.93 -4.47
CA ASN A 86 7.11 9.36 -4.71
C ASN A 86 8.15 8.32 -4.26
N THR A 87 7.73 7.10 -3.92
CA THR A 87 8.67 6.03 -3.58
C THR A 87 9.53 5.70 -4.80
N TYR A 88 10.83 5.53 -4.58
CA TYR A 88 11.80 5.21 -5.62
C TYR A 88 12.66 4.00 -5.28
N PHE A 89 13.11 3.32 -6.33
CA PHE A 89 14.01 2.18 -6.28
C PHE A 89 15.37 2.58 -6.83
N SER A 90 16.44 2.12 -6.20
CA SER A 90 17.82 2.43 -6.60
C SER A 90 18.78 1.31 -6.19
N GLY A 91 20.03 1.39 -6.64
CA GLY A 91 21.06 0.37 -6.39
C GLY A 91 21.32 -0.49 -7.62
N ASP A 92 21.84 -1.68 -7.37
CA ASP A 92 22.21 -2.67 -8.38
C ASP A 92 21.54 -4.03 -8.08
N ALA A 93 21.67 -5.00 -8.98
CA ALA A 93 21.14 -6.34 -8.80
C ALA A 93 21.63 -6.96 -7.47
N GLY A 94 20.67 -7.42 -6.64
CA GLY A 94 20.95 -7.99 -5.32
C GLY A 94 21.39 -7.00 -4.24
N ASP A 95 21.45 -5.69 -4.53
CA ASP A 95 21.71 -4.61 -3.56
C ASP A 95 20.72 -3.46 -3.75
N VAL A 96 19.43 -3.79 -3.62
CA VAL A 96 18.32 -2.87 -3.90
C VAL A 96 18.03 -1.98 -2.68
N GLN A 97 17.71 -0.72 -2.95
CA GLN A 97 17.25 0.24 -1.96
C GLN A 97 15.89 0.83 -2.34
N VAL A 98 15.03 1.03 -1.34
CA VAL A 98 13.73 1.69 -1.46
C VAL A 98 13.74 2.93 -0.59
N ASP A 99 13.56 4.11 -1.19
CA ASP A 99 13.66 5.40 -0.49
C ASP A 99 14.97 5.55 0.33
N GLY A 100 16.08 5.05 -0.24
CA GLY A 100 17.40 5.05 0.39
C GLY A 100 17.58 4.02 1.53
N LYS A 101 16.58 3.18 1.81
CA LYS A 101 16.68 2.06 2.74
C LYS A 101 17.03 0.79 1.98
N LYS A 102 18.13 0.15 2.35
CA LYS A 102 18.49 -1.16 1.82
C LYS A 102 17.45 -2.21 2.20
N ILE A 103 17.03 -2.98 1.22
CA ILE A 103 16.17 -4.15 1.36
C ILE A 103 16.90 -5.39 0.84
N GLU A 104 16.58 -6.57 1.36
CA GLU A 104 17.26 -7.81 1.01
C GLU A 104 16.24 -8.91 0.70
N ALA A 105 16.66 -9.87 -0.12
CA ALA A 105 15.84 -11.02 -0.44
C ALA A 105 15.66 -11.95 0.78
N PRO A 106 14.50 -12.63 0.93
CA PRO A 106 13.36 -12.56 0.03
C PRO A 106 12.66 -11.20 0.07
N TYR A 107 12.33 -10.67 -1.11
CA TYR A 107 11.58 -9.42 -1.20
C TYR A 107 10.11 -9.73 -0.98
N GLU A 108 9.55 -9.23 0.11
CA GLU A 108 8.18 -9.52 0.53
C GLU A 108 7.30 -8.29 0.34
N PHE A 109 6.29 -8.45 -0.50
CA PHE A 109 5.29 -7.44 -0.80
C PHE A 109 4.01 -7.79 -0.06
N ALA A 110 3.59 -6.95 0.87
CA ALA A 110 2.25 -6.99 1.44
C ALA A 110 1.36 -6.03 0.65
N VAL A 111 0.33 -6.56 -0.01
CA VAL A 111 -0.51 -5.79 -0.93
C VAL A 111 -1.96 -5.89 -0.52
N ILE A 112 -2.59 -4.74 -0.30
CA ILE A 112 -4.04 -4.63 -0.10
C ILE A 112 -4.70 -4.36 -1.45
N GLY A 113 -5.74 -5.12 -1.77
CA GLY A 113 -6.52 -5.04 -2.99
C GLY A 113 -7.35 -6.31 -3.18
N LYS A 114 -8.08 -6.41 -4.29
CA LYS A 114 -8.90 -7.61 -4.56
C LYS A 114 -8.01 -8.75 -5.07
N PRO A 115 -7.85 -9.88 -4.35
CA PRO A 115 -6.92 -10.95 -4.76
C PRO A 115 -7.22 -11.50 -6.16
N GLN A 116 -8.50 -11.61 -6.50
CA GLN A 116 -8.98 -12.05 -7.81
C GLN A 116 -8.57 -11.15 -8.99
N ASP A 117 -8.19 -9.89 -8.73
CA ASP A 117 -7.70 -8.95 -9.74
C ASP A 117 -6.16 -8.90 -9.70
N LEU A 118 -5.56 -8.98 -8.50
CA LEU A 118 -4.10 -8.92 -8.29
C LEU A 118 -3.35 -10.14 -8.81
N GLU A 119 -3.80 -11.36 -8.50
CA GLU A 119 -3.08 -12.59 -8.85
C GLU A 119 -2.97 -12.79 -10.38
N PRO A 120 -4.04 -12.61 -11.19
CA PRO A 120 -3.93 -12.77 -12.63
C PRO A 120 -3.01 -11.72 -13.27
N ALA A 121 -3.00 -10.49 -12.76
CA ALA A 121 -2.17 -9.41 -13.30
C ALA A 121 -0.67 -9.73 -13.21
N LEU A 122 -0.21 -10.32 -12.11
CA LEU A 122 1.17 -10.75 -11.95
C LEU A 122 1.58 -11.86 -12.94
N ASN A 123 0.62 -12.67 -13.38
CA ASN A 123 0.83 -13.83 -14.24
C ASN A 123 0.58 -13.56 -15.74
N ILE A 124 0.41 -12.29 -16.14
CA ILE A 124 0.26 -11.93 -17.55
C ILE A 124 1.50 -12.39 -18.33
N PRO A 125 1.33 -13.07 -19.49
CA PRO A 125 2.47 -13.50 -20.31
C PRO A 125 3.40 -12.35 -20.68
N GLY A 126 4.70 -12.53 -20.44
CA GLY A 126 5.71 -11.49 -20.59
C GLY A 126 5.72 -10.42 -19.49
N GLY A 127 4.91 -10.58 -18.45
CA GLY A 127 4.87 -9.70 -17.27
C GLY A 127 5.92 -10.05 -16.21
N VAL A 128 5.77 -9.45 -15.04
CA VAL A 128 6.82 -9.40 -14.01
C VAL A 128 7.27 -10.77 -13.48
N VAL A 129 6.35 -11.70 -13.23
CA VAL A 129 6.71 -13.04 -12.69
C VAL A 129 7.63 -13.78 -13.67
N GLN A 130 7.28 -13.79 -14.96
CA GLN A 130 8.08 -14.49 -15.96
C GLN A 130 9.45 -13.82 -16.18
N THR A 131 9.53 -12.50 -16.07
CA THR A 131 10.80 -11.78 -16.16
C THR A 131 11.71 -12.15 -14.98
N LEU A 132 11.17 -12.14 -13.76
CA LEU A 132 11.92 -12.53 -12.56
C LEU A 132 12.38 -14.00 -12.61
N GLU A 133 11.53 -14.91 -13.07
CA GLU A 133 11.90 -16.33 -13.21
C GLU A 133 13.02 -16.55 -14.24
N LYS A 134 13.03 -15.79 -15.33
CA LYS A 134 14.07 -15.89 -16.37
C LYS A 134 15.43 -15.39 -15.91
N GLU A 135 15.45 -14.29 -15.17
CA GLU A 135 16.70 -13.67 -14.68
C GLU A 135 17.36 -14.48 -13.56
N GLN A 136 16.60 -15.36 -12.91
CA GLN A 136 17.09 -16.24 -11.84
C GLN A 136 17.45 -17.66 -12.29
N ALA A 137 17.21 -18.01 -13.55
CA ALA A 137 17.48 -19.33 -14.13
C ALA A 137 18.93 -19.48 -14.60
#